data_AF-A0AAV3S7F7-F1
#
_entry.id   AF-A0AAV3S7F7-F1
#
_cell.length_a   1.000
_cell.length_b   1.000
_cell.length_c   1.000
_cell.angle_alpha   90.00
_cell.angle_beta   90.00
_cell.angle_gamma   90.00
#
_symmetry.space_group_name_H-M   'P 1'
#
loop_
_entity.id
_entity.type
_entity.pdbx_description
1 polymer ?
#
loop_
_entity_poly.entity_id
_entity_poly.type
_entity_poly.pdbx_seq_one_letter_code
_entity_poly.pdbx_strand_id
1 'polypeptide(L)'
;MVPWPLAGWSDPASVATLLVVRVACNVALCLLVASADGTRARSTIAAVTLTGCSAVLMTVVVGGTFGRPAGLLDIGVQVVLLVLAGYATCSSSARWRTLAFGSAALSTIALLLLSIVLYGEATVAP
;
A
#
# COMPACT_ATOMS: atom_id res chain seq x y z
N MET A 1 8.11 -6.17 24.48
CA MET A 1 7.11 -5.08 24.42
C MET A 1 6.57 -5.04 23.01
N VAL A 2 5.25 -5.05 22.84
CA VAL A 2 4.63 -4.86 21.51
C VAL A 2 4.80 -3.39 21.13
N PRO A 3 5.33 -3.07 19.92
CA PRO A 3 5.53 -1.69 19.51
C PRO A 3 4.18 -0.95 19.44
N TRP A 4 4.20 0.35 19.71
CA TRP A 4 3.01 1.17 19.96
C TRP A 4 1.88 1.10 18.90
N PRO A 5 2.10 0.95 17.58
CA PRO A 5 0.96 0.82 16.68
C PRO A 5 0.19 -0.49 16.88
N LEU A 6 0.83 -1.51 17.43
CA LEU A 6 0.27 -2.85 17.56
C LEU A 6 -0.25 -3.16 18.97
N ALA A 7 -0.02 -2.26 19.94
CA ALA A 7 -0.25 -2.55 21.35
C ALA A 7 -1.73 -2.79 21.72
N GLY A 8 -2.68 -2.28 20.92
CA GLY A 8 -4.13 -2.44 21.13
C GLY A 8 -4.78 -3.60 20.38
N TRP A 9 -4.02 -4.39 19.62
CA TRP A 9 -4.58 -5.44 18.75
C TRP A 9 -4.58 -6.82 19.43
N SER A 10 -5.69 -7.55 19.28
CA SER A 10 -5.84 -8.92 19.81
C SER A 10 -4.80 -9.91 19.26
N ASP A 11 -4.38 -9.72 18.01
CA ASP A 11 -3.28 -10.46 17.38
C ASP A 11 -2.32 -9.49 16.65
N PRO A 12 -1.31 -8.95 17.36
CA PRO A 12 -0.39 -7.96 16.79
C PRO A 12 0.52 -8.56 15.72
N ALA A 13 0.78 -9.87 15.74
CA ALA A 13 1.66 -10.53 14.77
C ALA A 13 0.99 -10.62 13.38
N SER A 14 -0.31 -10.94 13.35
CA SER A 14 -1.08 -10.94 12.09
C SER A 14 -1.17 -9.54 11.48
N VAL A 15 -1.43 -8.52 12.29
CA VAL A 15 -1.47 -7.12 11.81
C VAL A 15 -0.10 -6.67 11.30
N ALA A 16 0.99 -7.00 12.01
CA ALA A 16 2.35 -6.72 11.53
C ALA A 16 2.65 -7.40 10.19
N THR A 17 2.25 -8.66 10.04
CA THR A 17 2.43 -9.43 8.80
C THR A 17 1.69 -8.77 7.65
N LEU A 18 0.43 -8.37 7.86
CA LEU A 18 -0.36 -7.65 6.87
C LEU A 18 0.32 -6.34 6.43
N LEU A 19 0.83 -5.55 7.39
CA LEU A 19 1.56 -4.32 7.10
C LEU A 19 2.81 -4.58 6.25
N VAL A 20 3.61 -5.59 6.61
CA VAL A 20 4.82 -5.97 5.87
C VAL A 20 4.49 -6.39 4.44
N VAL A 21 3.48 -7.26 4.27
CA VAL A 21 3.06 -7.73 2.95
C VAL A 21 2.56 -6.56 2.10
N ARG A 22 1.83 -5.62 2.69
CA ARG A 22 1.30 -4.45 1.97
C ARG A 22 2.39 -3.48 1.56
N VAL A 23 3.38 -3.23 2.42
CA VAL A 23 4.57 -2.44 2.06
C VAL A 23 5.35 -3.14 0.94
N ALA A 24 5.53 -4.46 1.01
CA ALA A 24 6.20 -5.21 -0.05
C ALA A 24 5.47 -5.10 -1.40
N CYS A 25 4.14 -5.17 -1.42
CA CYS A 25 3.34 -4.94 -2.63
C CYS A 25 3.53 -3.52 -3.19
N ASN A 26 3.50 -2.49 -2.34
CA ASN A 26 3.73 -1.10 -2.79
C ASN A 26 5.14 -0.93 -3.37
N VAL A 27 6.15 -1.52 -2.73
CA VAL A 27 7.53 -1.51 -3.25
C VAL A 27 7.61 -2.22 -4.60
N ALA A 28 6.92 -3.35 -4.77
CA ALA A 28 6.87 -4.05 -6.06
C ALA A 28 6.23 -3.17 -7.17
N LEU A 29 5.11 -2.48 -6.88
CA LEU A 29 4.50 -1.52 -7.81
C LEU A 29 5.46 -0.36 -8.14
N CYS A 30 6.17 0.16 -7.14
CA CYS A 30 7.15 1.22 -7.33
C CYS A 30 8.33 0.77 -8.20
N LEU A 31 8.84 -0.45 -7.99
CA LEU A 31 9.90 -1.03 -8.80
C LEU A 31 9.43 -1.28 -10.24
N LEU A 32 8.17 -1.67 -10.44
CA LEU A 32 7.58 -1.80 -11.77
C LEU A 32 7.54 -0.46 -12.49
N VAL A 33 7.08 0.62 -11.85
CA VAL A 33 7.12 1.99 -12.39
C VAL A 33 8.56 2.38 -12.73
N ALA A 34 9.50 2.19 -11.80
CA ALA A 34 10.91 2.51 -12.01
C ALA A 34 11.52 1.74 -13.19
N SER A 35 11.14 0.47 -13.36
CA SER A 35 11.60 -0.35 -14.47
C SER A 35 11.01 0.11 -15.81
N ALA A 36 9.78 0.63 -15.81
CA ALA A 36 9.07 1.02 -17.00
C ALA A 36 9.49 2.41 -17.52
N ASP A 37 9.50 3.40 -16.64
CA ASP A 37 9.76 4.81 -17.00
C ASP A 37 11.18 5.27 -16.67
N GLY A 38 11.93 4.50 -15.87
CA GLY A 38 13.29 4.82 -15.41
C GLY A 38 13.33 5.41 -14.00
N THR A 39 14.47 5.25 -13.32
CA THR A 39 14.62 5.58 -11.87
C THR A 39 14.52 7.06 -11.54
N ARG A 40 14.80 7.95 -12.50
CA ARG A 40 14.74 9.42 -12.33
C ARG A 40 13.46 10.05 -12.89
N ALA A 41 12.55 9.24 -13.43
CA ALA A 41 11.30 9.75 -13.98
C ALA A 41 10.41 10.34 -12.88
N ARG A 42 9.61 11.34 -13.23
CA ARG A 42 8.64 11.96 -12.31
C ARG A 42 7.64 10.94 -11.76
N SER A 43 7.24 9.96 -12.57
CA SER A 43 6.38 8.84 -12.17
C SER A 43 7.02 7.98 -11.09
N THR A 44 8.31 7.65 -11.21
CA THR A 44 9.04 6.90 -10.19
C THR A 44 9.13 7.66 -8.87
N ILE A 45 9.43 8.95 -8.91
CA ILE A 45 9.47 9.80 -7.70
C ILE A 45 8.08 9.83 -7.04
N ALA A 46 7.02 9.99 -7.83
CA ALA A 46 5.65 9.96 -7.33
C ALA A 46 5.31 8.59 -6.70
N ALA A 47 5.69 7.47 -7.33
CA ALA A 47 5.44 6.13 -6.82
C ALA A 47 6.18 5.86 -5.49
N VAL A 48 7.44 6.30 -5.36
CA VAL A 48 8.20 6.22 -4.10
C VAL A 48 7.53 7.05 -3.02
N THR A 49 7.12 8.28 -3.36
CA THR A 49 6.47 9.21 -2.42
C THR A 49 5.14 8.64 -1.92
N LEU A 50 4.32 8.10 -2.82
CA LEU A 50 3.04 7.45 -2.49
C LEU A 50 3.27 6.19 -1.63
N THR A 51 4.29 5.40 -1.92
CA THR A 51 4.67 4.23 -1.12
C THR A 51 5.03 4.62 0.31
N GLY A 52 5.86 5.65 0.48
CA GLY A 52 6.22 6.19 1.79
C GLY A 52 5.01 6.76 2.53
N CYS A 53 4.15 7.51 1.84
CA CYS A 53 2.92 8.07 2.40
C CYS A 53 1.97 6.96 2.91
N SER A 54 1.76 5.91 2.11
CA SER A 54 0.92 4.77 2.50
C SER A 54 1.47 4.03 3.73
N ALA A 55 2.80 3.85 3.81
CA ALA A 55 3.42 3.24 4.99
C ALA A 55 3.18 4.07 6.27
N VAL A 56 3.32 5.40 6.19
CA VAL A 56 3.04 6.31 7.32
C VAL A 56 1.57 6.26 7.71
N LEU A 57 0.66 6.40 6.73
CA LEU A 57 -0.79 6.36 7.00
C LEU A 57 -1.22 5.03 7.64
N MET A 58 -0.67 3.91 7.18
CA MET A 58 -0.91 2.61 7.80
C MET A 58 -0.53 2.58 9.28
N THR A 59 0.67 3.07 9.64
CA THR A 59 1.10 3.09 11.05
C THR A 59 0.20 3.97 11.91
N VAL A 60 -0.25 5.10 11.35
CA VAL A 60 -1.17 6.03 12.01
C VAL A 60 -2.52 5.37 12.27
N VAL A 61 -3.12 4.75 11.26
CA VAL A 61 -4.42 4.08 11.37
C VAL A 61 -4.36 2.89 12.34
N VAL A 62 -3.34 2.05 12.20
CA VAL A 62 -3.17 0.86 13.05
C VAL A 62 -2.92 1.24 14.50
N GLY A 63 -2.22 2.35 14.76
CA GLY A 63 -2.05 2.90 16.10
C GLY A 63 -3.27 3.62 16.68
N GLY A 64 -4.43 3.59 16.02
CA GLY A 64 -5.66 4.25 16.48
C GLY A 64 -5.67 5.78 16.33
N THR A 65 -4.56 6.37 15.88
CA THR A 65 -4.43 7.80 15.59
C THR A 65 -5.13 8.16 14.28
N PHE A 66 -5.89 9.26 14.25
CA PHE A 66 -6.58 9.78 13.06
C PHE A 66 -7.60 8.85 12.37
N GLY A 67 -7.91 7.66 12.91
CA GLY A 67 -9.05 6.80 12.58
C GLY A 67 -9.49 6.76 11.10
N ARG A 68 -10.78 7.02 10.85
CA ARG A 68 -11.43 6.94 9.54
C ARG A 68 -10.82 7.85 8.45
N PRO A 69 -10.48 9.14 8.69
CA PRO A 69 -9.91 9.98 7.64
C PRO A 69 -8.53 9.51 7.17
N ALA A 70 -7.67 9.03 8.07
CA ALA A 70 -6.37 8.46 7.67
C ALA A 70 -6.55 7.18 6.83
N GLY A 71 -7.52 6.33 7.17
CA GLY A 71 -7.86 5.14 6.38
C GLY A 71 -8.37 5.48 4.97
N LEU A 72 -9.23 6.49 4.83
CA LEU A 72 -9.70 6.96 3.53
C LEU A 72 -8.58 7.55 2.67
N LEU A 73 -7.66 8.31 3.29
CA LEU A 73 -6.48 8.84 2.60
C LEU A 73 -5.57 7.71 2.11
N ASP A 74 -5.32 6.67 2.93
CA ASP A 74 -4.51 5.53 2.51
C ASP A 74 -5.14 4.78 1.33
N ILE A 75 -6.47 4.61 1.33
CA ILE A 75 -7.20 4.05 0.20
C ILE A 75 -7.00 4.90 -1.06
N GLY A 76 -7.13 6.23 -0.95
CA GLY A 76 -6.87 7.13 -2.06
C GLY A 76 -5.44 7.01 -2.61
N VAL A 77 -4.44 6.96 -1.72
CA VAL A 77 -3.03 6.77 -2.09
C VAL A 77 -2.81 5.45 -2.82
N GLN A 78 -3.42 4.35 -2.35
CA GLN A 78 -3.34 3.04 -2.98
C GLN A 78 -3.92 3.03 -4.39
N VAL A 79 -5.09 3.66 -4.58
CA VAL A 79 -5.72 3.78 -5.90
C VAL A 79 -4.82 4.57 -6.87
N VAL A 80 -4.26 5.69 -6.42
CA VAL A 80 -3.34 6.50 -7.25
C VAL A 80 -2.09 5.71 -7.60
N LEU A 81 -1.50 4.96 -6.66
CA LEU A 81 -0.33 4.12 -6.91
C LEU A 81 -0.62 3.02 -7.95
N LEU A 82 -1.79 2.36 -7.86
CA LEU A 82 -2.23 1.36 -8.82
C LEU A 82 -2.41 1.94 -10.22
N VAL A 83 -3.06 3.10 -10.32
CA VAL A 83 -3.27 3.79 -11.61
C VAL A 83 -1.93 4.20 -12.22
N LEU A 84 -1.02 4.74 -11.41
CA LEU A 84 0.30 5.16 -11.87
C LEU A 84 1.13 3.96 -12.36
N ALA A 85 1.13 2.85 -11.61
CA ALA A 85 1.80 1.61 -12.01
C ALA A 85 1.18 0.99 -13.27
N GLY A 86 -0.15 1.00 -13.38
CA GLY A 86 -0.86 0.55 -14.58
C GLY A 86 -0.51 1.40 -15.81
N TYR A 87 -0.48 2.73 -15.66
CA TYR A 87 -0.10 3.64 -16.73
C TYR A 87 1.32 3.39 -17.23
N ALA A 88 2.30 3.33 -16.31
CA ALA A 88 3.70 3.08 -16.64
C ALA A 88 3.92 1.68 -17.26
N THR A 89 3.18 0.68 -16.82
CA THR A 89 3.33 -0.68 -17.36
C THR A 89 2.65 -0.86 -18.72
N CYS A 90 1.50 -0.22 -18.95
CA CYS A 90 0.80 -0.26 -20.25
C CYS A 90 1.52 0.52 -21.36
N SER A 91 2.30 1.55 -21.01
CA SER A 91 3.14 2.27 -21.99
C SER A 91 4.36 1.46 -22.45
N SER A 92 4.66 0.35 -21.78
CA SER A 92 5.80 -0.53 -22.09
C SER A 92 5.37 -1.78 -22.87
N SER A 93 6.14 -2.17 -23.89
CA SER A 93 5.85 -3.33 -24.76
C SER A 93 6.15 -4.72 -24.15
N ALA A 94 6.67 -4.78 -22.93
CA ALA A 94 7.17 -6.02 -22.34
C ALA A 94 6.08 -6.83 -21.62
N ARG A 95 5.66 -7.97 -22.20
CA ARG A 95 4.62 -8.86 -21.66
C ARG A 95 4.81 -9.29 -20.19
N TRP A 96 6.06 -9.49 -19.76
CA TRP A 96 6.36 -9.88 -18.37
C TRP A 96 5.98 -8.78 -17.37
N ARG A 97 6.04 -7.50 -17.76
CA ARG A 97 5.65 -6.37 -16.91
C ARG A 97 4.15 -6.33 -16.70
N THR A 98 3.37 -6.61 -17.74
CA THR A 98 1.91 -6.70 -17.64
C THR A 98 1.48 -7.82 -16.71
N LEU A 99 2.13 -8.99 -16.79
CA LEU A 99 1.85 -10.11 -15.88
C LEU A 99 2.25 -9.79 -14.43
N ALA A 100 3.42 -9.19 -14.22
CA ALA A 100 3.89 -8.78 -12.90
C ALA A 100 3.01 -7.67 -12.30
N PHE A 101 2.53 -6.73 -13.12
CA PHE A 101 1.55 -5.74 -12.70
C PHE A 101 0.22 -6.40 -12.33
N GLY A 102 -0.28 -7.33 -13.16
CA GLY A 102 -1.52 -8.04 -12.89
C GLY A 102 -1.51 -8.75 -11.54
N SER A 103 -0.43 -9.48 -11.22
CA SER A 103 -0.29 -10.15 -9.93
C SER A 103 -0.16 -9.16 -8.77
N ALA A 104 0.69 -8.12 -8.90
CA ALA A 104 0.86 -7.11 -7.86
C ALA A 104 -0.44 -6.31 -7.62
N ALA A 105 -1.19 -5.98 -8.67
CA ALA A 105 -2.46 -5.29 -8.59
C ALA A 105 -3.52 -6.14 -7.89
N LEU A 106 -3.66 -7.41 -8.26
CA LEU A 106 -4.56 -8.37 -7.60
C LEU A 106 -4.24 -8.49 -6.11
N SER A 107 -2.96 -8.68 -5.76
CA SER A 107 -2.53 -8.74 -4.35
C SER A 107 -2.83 -7.44 -3.61
N THR A 108 -2.54 -6.29 -4.22
CA THR A 108 -2.80 -4.97 -3.61
C THR A 108 -4.29 -4.75 -3.38
N ILE A 109 -5.15 -5.08 -4.36
CA ILE A 109 -6.61 -4.98 -4.24
C ILE A 109 -7.13 -5.90 -3.13
N ALA A 110 -6.67 -7.16 -3.07
CA ALA A 110 -7.07 -8.10 -2.03
C ALA A 110 -6.69 -7.57 -0.63
N LEU A 111 -5.47 -7.04 -0.48
CA LEU A 111 -4.99 -6.44 0.76
C LEU A 111 -5.75 -5.16 1.11
N LEU A 112 -6.14 -4.36 0.12
CA LEU A 112 -6.94 -3.15 0.32
C LEU A 112 -8.32 -3.50 0.88
N LEU A 113 -8.98 -4.51 0.31
CA LEU A 113 -10.29 -4.98 0.80
C LEU A 113 -10.19 -5.48 2.24
N LEU A 114 -9.14 -6.23 2.56
CA LEU A 114 -8.90 -6.68 3.93
C LEU A 114 -8.60 -5.49 4.86
N SER A 115 -7.88 -4.49 4.37
CA SER A 115 -7.56 -3.27 5.13
C SER A 115 -8.79 -2.42 5.41
N ILE A 116 -9.81 -2.41 4.53
CA ILE A 116 -11.08 -1.73 4.80
C ILE A 116 -11.76 -2.32 6.04
N VAL A 117 -11.80 -3.65 6.16
CA VAL A 117 -12.34 -4.33 7.35
C VAL A 117 -11.50 -3.98 8.58
N LEU A 118 -10.18 -4.09 8.46
CA LEU A 118 -9.24 -3.79 9.55
C LEU A 118 -9.36 -2.34 10.03
N TYR A 119 -9.51 -1.38 9.12
CA TYR A 119 -9.67 0.03 9.44
C TYR A 119 -11.04 0.32 10.07
N GLY A 120 -12.08 -0.44 9.70
CA GLY A 120 -13.35 -0.43 10.40
C GLY A 120 -13.19 -0.81 11.87
N GLU A 121 -12.52 -1.93 12.14
CA GLU A 121 -12.21 -2.38 13.52
C GLU A 121 -11.37 -1.36 14.28
N ALA A 122 -10.36 -0.77 13.64
CA ALA A 122 -9.52 0.27 14.25
C ALA A 122 -10.28 1.55 14.63
N THR A 123 -11.48 1.79 14.06
CA THR A 123 -12.33 2.93 14.43
C THR A 123 -13.31 2.64 15.57
N VAL A 124 -13.48 1.37 15.95
CA VAL A 124 -14.34 0.93 17.06
C VAL A 124 -13.56 0.35 18.23
N ALA A 125 -12.29 0.00 18.03
CA ALA A 125 -11.38 -0.37 19.12
C ALA A 125 -11.17 0.85 20.05
N PRO A 126 -11.50 0.73 21.35
CA PRO A 126 -11.46 1.82 22.33
C PRO A 126 -10.05 2.29 22.70
#